data_AF-A0AAE9XTN3-F1
#
_entry.id   AF-A0AAE9XTN3-F1
#
_cell.length_a   1.000
_cell.length_b   1.000
_cell.length_c   1.000
_cell.angle_alpha   90.00
_cell.angle_beta   90.00
_cell.angle_gamma   90.00
#
_symmetry.space_group_name_H-M   'P 1'
#
loop_
_entity.id
_entity.type
_entity.pdbx_description
1 polymer ?
#
loop_
_entity_poly.entity_id
_entity_poly.type
_entity_poly.pdbx_seq_one_letter_code
_entity_poly.pdbx_strand_id
1 'polypeptide(L)'
;MKGAVLRSSLIALLLALGSGPDAGAALFGSRKPQLDFPLDCTLGKDCWITRYMDRGLGSTVSDHACRRRSEDGHNGTDIAVSSFTRLRAGVGVLAVADATVERVRDAMPDRKVTADERDDIAGRECGNGLVLDLGRDWQVQYCHLREGSLRVKPGDKVKAGDFLGEMGVSGLTEYPHLHITVRHMGVIVDPFGGGAMENGCDRRGPKPQLWRQPITEPSIVLLPPTFSAKPHTRASLWEPTAAELGTDAPALILNGRAFHARVGDTWDIRLIDPKGGVVMENRTKIEQDRQLQWRYAGVRRPPNGWMPGLWRGEVMVTRDGYPPSRSSITIVIQDRPMASLSAPQPAPPAD
;
A
#
# COMPACT_ATOMS: atom_id res chain seq x y z
N MET A 1 -57.47 54.84 68.31
CA MET A 1 -57.00 55.68 67.19
C MET A 1 -55.64 55.17 66.73
N LYS A 2 -55.56 54.81 65.44
CA LYS A 2 -54.41 54.68 64.52
C LYS A 2 -53.00 54.37 65.07
N GLY A 3 -52.37 53.34 64.50
CA GLY A 3 -50.91 53.29 64.33
C GLY A 3 -50.33 51.88 64.23
N ALA A 4 -50.26 51.33 63.01
CA ALA A 4 -49.50 50.12 62.70
C ALA A 4 -48.07 50.48 62.27
N VAL A 5 -47.05 49.76 62.75
CA VAL A 5 -45.75 49.62 62.06
C VAL A 5 -45.21 48.21 62.26
N LEU A 6 -44.97 47.54 61.13
CA LEU A 6 -44.36 46.23 60.92
C LEU A 6 -42.83 46.32 60.99
N ARG A 7 -42.13 45.41 61.71
CA ARG A 7 -40.70 45.08 61.52
C ARG A 7 -40.48 43.60 61.87
N SER A 8 -40.51 42.71 60.87
CA SER A 8 -39.34 42.10 60.18
C SER A 8 -38.35 41.39 61.10
N SER A 9 -38.46 40.06 61.15
CA SER A 9 -37.52 39.13 61.77
C SER A 9 -36.27 38.96 60.91
N LEU A 10 -35.08 39.16 61.50
CA LEU A 10 -33.81 38.76 60.89
C LEU A 10 -33.67 37.23 60.94
N ILE A 11 -33.59 36.59 59.79
CA ILE A 11 -33.06 35.22 59.63
C ILE A 11 -31.58 35.35 59.26
N ALA A 12 -30.71 34.74 60.07
CA ALA A 12 -29.29 34.60 59.77
C ALA A 12 -29.11 33.64 58.58
N LEU A 13 -28.52 34.11 57.49
CA LEU A 13 -28.16 33.30 56.33
C LEU A 13 -26.73 32.77 56.52
N LEU A 14 -26.59 31.46 56.70
CA LEU A 14 -25.31 30.77 56.64
C LEU A 14 -24.71 30.91 55.23
N LEU A 15 -23.50 31.48 55.14
CA LEU A 15 -22.65 31.39 53.97
C LEU A 15 -22.16 29.95 53.80
N ALA A 16 -22.86 29.17 52.99
CA ALA A 16 -22.32 27.95 52.41
C ALA A 16 -21.36 28.34 51.28
N LEU A 17 -20.05 28.16 51.50
CA LEU A 17 -19.04 28.12 50.45
C LEU A 17 -19.35 26.92 49.56
N GLY A 18 -20.15 27.15 48.52
CA GLY A 18 -20.36 26.19 47.45
C GLY A 18 -19.05 26.01 46.69
N SER A 19 -18.38 24.89 46.93
CA SER A 19 -17.43 24.30 46.01
C SER A 19 -18.13 24.10 44.66
N GLY A 20 -17.96 25.08 43.76
CA GLY A 20 -18.37 24.95 42.38
C GLY A 20 -17.65 23.73 41.76
N PRO A 21 -18.32 22.93 40.92
CA PRO A 21 -17.64 21.88 40.20
C PRO A 21 -16.54 22.53 39.34
N ASP A 22 -15.32 22.06 39.52
CA ASP A 22 -14.15 22.42 38.74
C ASP A 22 -14.49 22.45 37.25
N ALA A 23 -14.56 23.66 36.69
CA ALA A 23 -14.61 23.89 35.25
C ALA A 23 -13.23 23.65 34.60
N GLY A 24 -12.55 22.58 35.01
CA GLY A 24 -11.17 22.25 34.64
C GLY A 24 -10.94 20.77 34.29
N ALA A 25 -11.99 19.94 34.23
CA ALA A 25 -11.87 18.51 33.93
C ALA A 25 -12.55 18.08 32.61
N ALA A 26 -12.64 18.98 31.64
CA ALA A 26 -13.01 18.65 30.26
C ALA A 26 -11.87 19.04 29.33
N LEU A 27 -11.52 18.13 28.40
CA LEU A 27 -10.57 18.27 27.28
C LEU A 27 -9.20 17.56 27.39
N PHE A 28 -9.10 16.34 27.94
CA PHE A 28 -7.94 15.47 27.65
C PHE A 28 -8.32 14.01 27.33
N GLY A 29 -9.40 13.82 26.57
CA GLY A 29 -9.48 12.64 25.70
C GLY A 29 -8.81 12.99 24.37
N SER A 30 -7.63 12.43 24.07
CA SER A 30 -6.96 12.66 22.78
C SER A 30 -7.89 12.23 21.64
N ARG A 31 -8.54 13.19 20.98
CA ARG A 31 -9.34 12.90 19.79
C ARG A 31 -8.40 12.32 18.74
N LYS A 32 -8.61 11.05 18.40
CA LYS A 32 -7.85 10.33 17.36
C LYS A 32 -7.90 11.13 16.05
N PRO A 33 -6.78 11.24 15.32
CA PRO A 33 -6.78 11.93 14.03
C PRO A 33 -7.65 11.17 13.02
N GLN A 34 -8.18 11.89 12.04
CA GLN A 34 -8.70 11.31 10.81
C GLN A 34 -7.63 11.45 9.73
N LEU A 35 -7.30 10.34 9.09
CA LEU A 35 -6.24 10.22 8.10
C LEU A 35 -6.86 10.07 6.71
N ASP A 36 -6.43 10.89 5.76
CA ASP A 36 -6.72 10.71 4.35
C ASP A 36 -5.77 9.67 3.74
N PHE A 37 -6.11 9.15 2.56
CA PHE A 37 -5.29 8.15 1.90
C PHE A 37 -3.95 8.78 1.44
N PRO A 38 -2.79 8.14 1.68
CA PRO A 38 -1.49 8.80 1.57
C PRO A 38 -0.90 8.85 0.15
N LEU A 39 -1.65 8.42 -0.87
CA LEU A 39 -1.14 8.30 -2.24
C LEU A 39 -2.11 8.88 -3.26
N ASP A 40 -1.54 9.51 -4.29
CA ASP A 40 -2.23 9.92 -5.50
C ASP A 40 -2.42 8.70 -6.44
N CYS A 41 -3.36 7.85 -6.06
CA CYS A 41 -3.79 6.67 -6.80
C CYS A 41 -5.21 6.25 -6.42
N THR A 42 -5.79 5.38 -7.24
CA THR A 42 -7.06 4.69 -6.98
C THR A 42 -6.78 3.31 -6.40
N LEU A 43 -7.07 3.15 -5.10
CA LEU A 43 -6.93 1.86 -4.41
C LEU A 43 -7.72 0.75 -5.13
N GLY A 44 -7.08 -0.39 -5.34
CA GLY A 44 -7.63 -1.54 -6.07
C GLY A 44 -7.47 -1.47 -7.60
N LYS A 45 -7.10 -0.32 -8.16
CA LYS A 45 -6.94 -0.11 -9.60
C LYS A 45 -5.48 0.09 -10.02
N ASP A 46 -4.77 1.01 -9.38
CA ASP A 46 -3.37 1.32 -9.70
C ASP A 46 -2.45 1.41 -8.48
N CYS A 47 -2.99 1.17 -7.29
CA CYS A 47 -2.25 0.86 -6.06
C CYS A 47 -3.04 -0.10 -5.16
N TRP A 48 -2.36 -0.82 -4.28
CA TRP A 48 -2.96 -1.86 -3.44
C TRP A 48 -2.32 -1.95 -2.06
N ILE A 49 -3.10 -2.29 -1.04
CA ILE A 49 -2.54 -2.60 0.29
C ILE A 49 -1.98 -4.02 0.27
N THR A 50 -0.66 -4.12 0.38
CA THR A 50 0.08 -5.37 0.25
C THR A 50 0.44 -6.00 1.59
N ARG A 51 0.64 -5.18 2.62
CA ARG A 51 0.89 -5.62 3.99
C ARG A 51 0.21 -4.70 4.98
N TYR A 52 -0.40 -5.29 6.01
CA TYR A 52 -0.91 -4.56 7.17
C TYR A 52 0.11 -4.61 8.31
N MET A 53 -0.12 -3.84 9.36
CA MET A 53 0.67 -3.93 10.58
C MET A 53 0.51 -5.31 11.21
N ASP A 54 1.60 -5.85 11.74
CA ASP A 54 1.60 -7.06 12.55
C ASP A 54 1.10 -6.79 13.98
N ARG A 55 0.15 -7.61 14.39
CA ARG A 55 -0.46 -7.64 15.73
C ARG A 55 -0.25 -9.00 16.39
N GLY A 56 0.53 -9.87 15.77
CA GLY A 56 0.85 -11.17 16.32
C GLY A 56 1.64 -11.08 17.63
N LEU A 57 1.52 -12.13 18.43
CA LEU A 57 2.25 -12.33 19.67
C LEU A 57 3.44 -13.25 19.43
N GLY A 58 4.63 -12.88 19.95
CA GLY A 58 5.85 -13.63 19.71
C GLY A 58 6.15 -13.68 18.21
N SER A 59 6.32 -14.88 17.66
CA SER A 59 6.57 -15.10 16.23
C SER A 59 5.29 -15.40 15.42
N THR A 60 4.11 -15.17 15.99
CA THR A 60 2.85 -15.29 15.22
C THR A 60 2.66 -14.04 14.37
N VAL A 61 2.00 -14.17 13.21
CA VAL A 61 1.78 -13.05 12.29
C VAL A 61 0.28 -12.86 12.09
N SER A 62 -0.23 -11.66 12.35
CA SER A 62 -1.65 -11.33 12.19
C SER A 62 -1.88 -9.85 11.89
N ASP A 63 -2.86 -9.56 11.04
CA ASP A 63 -3.37 -8.20 10.84
C ASP A 63 -4.48 -7.83 11.86
N HIS A 64 -4.99 -6.60 11.73
CA HIS A 64 -6.13 -6.06 12.47
C HIS A 64 -7.41 -6.91 12.45
N ALA A 65 -7.58 -7.77 11.45
CA ALA A 65 -8.76 -8.61 11.24
C ALA A 65 -8.50 -10.08 11.57
N CYS A 66 -7.43 -10.39 12.29
CA CYS A 66 -7.01 -11.75 12.63
C CYS A 66 -6.64 -12.64 11.43
N ARG A 67 -6.09 -12.05 10.37
CA ARG A 67 -5.69 -12.76 9.14
C ARG A 67 -4.18 -12.68 8.96
N ARG A 68 -3.62 -13.65 8.24
CA ARG A 68 -2.20 -13.69 7.89
C ARG A 68 -1.91 -12.77 6.69
N ARG A 69 -2.03 -11.46 6.88
CA ARG A 69 -1.82 -10.41 5.85
C ARG A 69 -0.72 -9.40 6.22
N SER A 70 0.20 -9.85 7.07
CA SER A 70 1.33 -9.09 7.57
C SER A 70 2.61 -9.92 7.41
N GLU A 71 3.71 -9.41 7.95
CA GLU A 71 4.98 -10.09 8.15
C GLU A 71 5.43 -9.89 9.60
N ASP A 72 6.23 -10.82 10.12
CA ASP A 72 6.69 -10.79 11.51
C ASP A 72 7.37 -9.46 11.84
N GLY A 73 6.85 -8.77 12.87
CA GLY A 73 7.38 -7.48 13.32
C GLY A 73 7.09 -6.30 12.39
N HIS A 74 6.24 -6.46 11.36
CA HIS A 74 5.89 -5.37 10.46
C HIS A 74 5.11 -4.28 11.21
N ASN A 75 5.65 -3.06 11.26
CA ASN A 75 5.18 -2.01 12.16
C ASN A 75 4.28 -0.95 11.50
N GLY A 76 3.85 -1.17 10.25
CA GLY A 76 3.12 -0.19 9.47
C GLY A 76 2.23 -0.82 8.40
N THR A 77 1.81 -0.02 7.42
CA THR A 77 1.04 -0.50 6.27
C THR A 77 1.82 -0.24 5.00
N ASP A 78 1.87 -1.23 4.10
CA ASP A 78 2.55 -1.12 2.82
C ASP A 78 1.53 -1.02 1.68
N ILE A 79 1.63 0.07 0.92
CA ILE A 79 0.78 0.34 -0.24
C ILE A 79 1.66 0.38 -1.49
N ALA A 80 1.44 -0.58 -2.38
CA ALA A 80 2.34 -0.83 -3.50
C ALA A 80 1.71 -0.46 -4.85
N VAL A 81 2.58 -0.22 -5.84
CA VAL A 81 2.21 -0.19 -7.26
C VAL A 81 2.63 -1.47 -7.97
N SER A 82 2.01 -1.75 -9.11
CA SER A 82 2.11 -3.04 -9.79
C SER A 82 3.40 -3.26 -10.57
N SER A 83 4.18 -2.23 -10.87
CA SER A 83 5.40 -2.34 -11.69
C SER A 83 6.33 -1.15 -11.53
N PHE A 84 7.59 -1.33 -11.92
CA PHE A 84 8.54 -0.22 -12.05
C PHE A 84 8.16 0.80 -13.12
N THR A 85 7.39 0.41 -14.15
CA THR A 85 6.85 1.38 -15.11
C THR A 85 5.83 2.31 -14.43
N ARG A 86 4.93 1.77 -13.61
CA ARG A 86 3.98 2.59 -12.83
C ARG A 86 4.70 3.49 -11.82
N LEU A 87 5.77 2.99 -11.19
CA LEU A 87 6.61 3.80 -10.31
C LEU A 87 7.27 4.96 -11.05
N ARG A 88 7.93 4.69 -12.18
CA ARG A 88 8.62 5.71 -13.00
C ARG A 88 7.68 6.78 -13.57
N ALA A 89 6.40 6.46 -13.75
CA ALA A 89 5.39 7.43 -14.14
C ALA A 89 5.06 8.47 -13.05
N GLY A 90 5.59 8.29 -11.82
CA GLY A 90 5.33 9.14 -10.67
C GLY A 90 4.11 8.68 -9.88
N VAL A 91 4.28 8.46 -8.57
CA VAL A 91 3.18 8.20 -7.64
C VAL A 91 3.32 9.21 -6.52
N GLY A 92 2.44 10.21 -6.48
CA GLY A 92 2.47 11.24 -5.46
C GLY A 92 2.22 10.67 -4.07
N VAL A 93 3.06 11.04 -3.11
CA VAL A 93 2.86 10.80 -1.68
C VAL A 93 2.25 12.06 -1.09
N LEU A 94 1.10 11.90 -0.44
CA LEU A 94 0.26 13.00 0.03
C LEU A 94 0.24 13.04 1.57
N ALA A 95 0.14 14.23 2.13
CA ALA A 95 -0.06 14.40 3.57
C ALA A 95 -1.41 13.81 3.98
N VAL A 96 -1.41 12.87 4.92
CA VAL A 96 -2.64 12.24 5.42
C VAL A 96 -3.50 13.17 6.28
N ALA A 97 -2.97 14.29 6.76
CA ALA A 97 -3.69 15.21 7.63
C ALA A 97 -3.01 16.58 7.63
N ASP A 98 -3.70 17.59 8.15
CA ASP A 98 -3.07 18.84 8.57
C ASP A 98 -1.96 18.54 9.58
N ALA A 99 -0.74 18.99 9.29
CA ALA A 99 0.43 18.64 10.07
C ALA A 99 1.55 19.67 9.95
N THR A 100 2.56 19.54 10.82
CA THR A 100 3.87 20.17 10.65
C THR A 100 4.89 19.09 10.28
N VAL A 101 5.76 19.38 9.31
CA VAL A 101 6.84 18.47 8.94
C VAL A 101 7.90 18.50 10.05
N GLU A 102 8.13 17.36 10.70
CA GLU A 102 9.06 17.25 11.82
C GLU A 102 10.47 16.89 11.36
N ARG A 103 10.59 15.86 10.50
CA ARG A 103 11.87 15.31 10.04
C ARG A 103 11.78 14.90 8.57
N VAL A 104 12.90 15.00 7.86
CA VAL A 104 13.03 14.67 6.44
C VAL A 104 14.39 14.01 6.18
N ARG A 105 14.44 13.06 5.24
CA ARG A 105 15.64 12.52 4.61
C ARG A 105 15.34 12.26 3.14
N ASP A 106 16.20 12.74 2.23
CA ASP A 106 15.91 12.73 0.78
C ASP A 106 17.12 12.45 -0.14
N ALA A 107 18.25 12.00 0.43
CA ALA A 107 19.53 11.84 -0.29
C ALA A 107 20.00 10.38 -0.39
N MET A 108 19.15 9.40 -0.07
CA MET A 108 19.49 7.99 -0.23
C MET A 108 19.21 7.53 -1.65
N PRO A 109 20.08 6.67 -2.23
CA PRO A 109 19.87 6.10 -3.55
C PRO A 109 18.49 5.48 -3.73
N ASP A 110 17.81 5.84 -4.82
CA ASP A 110 16.52 5.25 -5.19
C ASP A 110 16.68 3.89 -5.90
N ARG A 111 17.22 2.91 -5.18
CA ARG A 111 17.40 1.54 -5.66
C ARG A 111 17.27 0.54 -4.54
N LYS A 112 16.93 -0.70 -4.92
CA LYS A 112 16.97 -1.84 -4.01
C LYS A 112 18.36 -2.00 -3.40
N VAL A 113 18.37 -2.16 -2.08
CA VAL A 113 19.57 -2.52 -1.30
C VAL A 113 19.81 -4.02 -1.45
N THR A 114 21.05 -4.39 -1.75
CA THR A 114 21.47 -5.78 -1.85
C THR A 114 21.67 -6.40 -0.46
N ALA A 115 21.81 -7.72 -0.38
CA ALA A 115 22.02 -8.38 0.91
C ALA A 115 23.29 -7.88 1.61
N ASP A 116 24.36 -7.64 0.85
CA ASP A 116 25.67 -7.24 1.38
C ASP A 116 25.71 -5.77 1.82
N GLU A 117 24.75 -4.95 1.38
CA GLU A 117 24.64 -3.52 1.72
C GLU A 117 23.74 -3.25 2.93
N ARG A 118 23.19 -4.30 3.58
CA ARG A 118 22.21 -4.12 4.67
C ARG A 118 22.81 -3.44 5.89
N ASP A 119 24.04 -3.78 6.25
CA ASP A 119 24.70 -3.20 7.42
C ASP A 119 25.02 -1.71 7.22
N ASP A 120 25.28 -1.30 5.96
CA ASP A 120 25.58 0.09 5.60
C ASP A 120 24.39 1.03 5.82
N ILE A 121 23.17 0.50 5.85
CA ILE A 121 21.94 1.27 6.02
C ILE A 121 21.32 1.15 7.43
N ALA A 122 22.06 0.62 8.41
CA ALA A 122 21.59 0.53 9.79
C ALA A 122 21.13 1.91 10.32
N GLY A 123 19.94 1.96 10.91
CA GLY A 123 19.27 3.20 11.36
C GLY A 123 18.71 4.06 10.23
N ARG A 124 18.82 3.61 8.97
CA ARG A 124 18.37 4.28 7.74
C ARG A 124 17.50 3.36 6.89
N GLU A 125 16.96 2.29 7.46
CA GLU A 125 16.15 1.26 6.80
C GLU A 125 14.91 1.86 6.11
N CYS A 126 14.33 2.91 6.68
CA CYS A 126 13.20 3.64 6.10
C CYS A 126 13.52 4.36 4.76
N GLY A 127 14.79 4.45 4.34
CA GLY A 127 15.14 5.14 3.09
C GLY A 127 14.79 6.64 3.09
N ASN A 128 14.62 7.26 1.93
CA ASN A 128 14.06 8.61 1.91
C ASN A 128 12.65 8.61 2.50
N GLY A 129 12.32 9.65 3.24
CA GLY A 129 11.11 9.69 4.02
C GLY A 129 10.99 10.91 4.89
N LEU A 130 9.83 11.04 5.51
CA LEU A 130 9.54 12.15 6.41
C LEU A 130 8.68 11.70 7.59
N VAL A 131 8.62 12.55 8.61
CA VAL A 131 7.70 12.43 9.73
C VAL A 131 6.85 13.70 9.81
N LEU A 132 5.54 13.51 9.88
CA LEU A 132 4.56 14.56 10.14
C LEU A 132 4.15 14.52 11.60
N ASP A 133 4.16 15.68 12.26
CA ASP A 133 3.55 15.93 13.57
C ASP A 133 2.13 16.48 13.36
N LEU A 134 1.13 15.71 13.79
CA LEU A 134 -0.30 16.04 13.68
C LEU A 134 -0.81 16.75 14.95
N GLY A 135 0.08 17.03 15.91
CA GLY A 135 -0.22 17.56 17.23
C GLY A 135 -0.80 16.51 18.17
N ARG A 136 -0.83 16.82 19.47
CA ARG A 136 -1.27 15.91 20.55
C ARG A 136 -0.52 14.58 20.49
N ASP A 137 0.80 14.63 20.29
CA ASP A 137 1.72 13.48 20.24
C ASP A 137 1.43 12.46 19.13
N TRP A 138 0.62 12.82 18.12
CA TRP A 138 0.39 11.97 16.94
C TRP A 138 1.45 12.25 15.88
N GLN A 139 2.09 11.18 15.40
CA GLN A 139 3.08 11.24 14.33
C GLN A 139 2.73 10.25 13.22
N VAL A 140 3.03 10.63 11.98
CA VAL A 140 2.93 9.75 10.82
C VAL A 140 4.26 9.75 10.07
N GLN A 141 4.87 8.58 9.94
CA GLN A 141 6.12 8.38 9.21
C GLN A 141 5.85 7.77 7.84
N TYR A 142 6.55 8.27 6.83
CA TYR A 142 6.53 7.80 5.44
C TYR A 142 7.93 7.33 5.07
N CYS A 143 8.04 6.18 4.42
CA CYS A 143 9.31 5.56 4.07
C CYS A 143 9.36 5.13 2.59
N HIS A 144 10.58 4.88 2.11
CA HIS A 144 10.90 4.41 0.76
C HIS A 144 10.54 5.40 -0.36
N LEU A 145 10.67 6.70 -0.11
CA LEU A 145 10.42 7.73 -1.10
C LEU A 145 11.54 7.79 -2.14
N ARG A 146 11.21 8.37 -3.30
CA ARG A 146 12.15 8.59 -4.39
C ARG A 146 13.17 9.66 -4.01
N GLU A 147 14.44 9.41 -4.32
CA GLU A 147 15.54 10.34 -4.08
C GLU A 147 15.30 11.72 -4.72
N GLY A 148 15.50 12.78 -3.95
CA GLY A 148 15.31 14.16 -4.40
C GLY A 148 13.86 14.53 -4.73
N SER A 149 12.87 13.72 -4.34
CA SER A 149 11.46 13.95 -4.67
C SER A 149 10.74 14.81 -3.66
N LEU A 150 11.24 14.94 -2.43
CA LEU A 150 10.56 15.70 -1.39
C LEU A 150 10.51 17.18 -1.75
N ARG A 151 9.36 17.81 -1.46
CA ARG A 151 9.09 19.24 -1.73
C ARG A 151 8.79 20.04 -0.46
N VAL A 152 9.08 19.43 0.69
CA VAL A 152 8.87 20.00 2.01
C VAL A 152 10.14 19.89 2.85
N LYS A 153 10.26 20.74 3.87
CA LYS A 153 11.37 20.73 4.85
C LYS A 153 10.84 20.79 6.29
N PRO A 154 11.66 20.42 7.29
CA PRO A 154 11.27 20.55 8.69
C PRO A 154 10.76 21.96 9.02
N GLY A 155 9.65 22.02 9.75
CA GLY A 155 8.95 23.25 10.12
C GLY A 155 7.83 23.68 9.17
N ASP A 156 7.76 23.14 7.95
CA ASP A 156 6.68 23.46 7.01
C ASP A 156 5.33 22.97 7.54
N LYS A 157 4.27 23.76 7.31
CA LYS A 157 2.89 23.37 7.58
C LYS A 157 2.28 22.83 6.29
N VAL A 158 1.64 21.67 6.38
CA VAL A 158 0.95 21.02 5.27
C VAL A 158 -0.52 20.79 5.63
N LYS A 159 -1.36 20.71 4.61
CA LYS A 159 -2.77 20.32 4.69
C LYS A 159 -2.95 18.89 4.20
N ALA A 160 -4.01 18.24 4.66
CA ALA A 160 -4.38 16.94 4.15
C ALA A 160 -4.51 16.98 2.61
N GLY A 161 -3.88 16.04 1.91
CA GLY A 161 -3.83 15.99 0.45
C GLY A 161 -2.69 16.77 -0.20
N ASP A 162 -1.93 17.58 0.55
CA ASP A 162 -0.78 18.29 -0.02
C ASP A 162 0.29 17.29 -0.49
N PHE A 163 0.90 17.59 -1.65
CA PHE A 163 2.01 16.81 -2.19
C PHE A 163 3.26 16.93 -1.32
N LEU A 164 3.82 15.80 -0.90
CA LEU A 164 5.04 15.74 -0.10
C LEU A 164 6.26 15.35 -0.94
N GLY A 165 6.10 14.38 -1.83
CA GLY A 165 7.15 13.80 -2.68
C GLY A 165 6.60 12.62 -3.49
N GLU A 166 7.48 11.75 -3.99
CA GLU A 166 7.08 10.59 -4.78
C GLU A 166 7.47 9.26 -4.11
N MET A 167 6.67 8.22 -4.34
CA MET A 167 7.04 6.84 -4.00
C MET A 167 8.33 6.44 -4.73
N GLY A 168 9.20 5.70 -4.04
CA GLY A 168 10.43 5.16 -4.60
C GLY A 168 10.68 3.73 -4.18
N VAL A 169 11.96 3.36 -4.15
CA VAL A 169 12.51 2.09 -3.70
C VAL A 169 13.80 2.30 -2.90
N SER A 170 13.92 3.40 -2.17
CA SER A 170 15.08 3.69 -1.31
C SER A 170 15.02 2.96 0.04
N GLY A 171 16.19 2.65 0.61
CA GLY A 171 16.29 1.97 1.90
C GLY A 171 16.00 0.46 1.83
N LEU A 172 15.57 -0.11 2.95
CA LEU A 172 15.30 -1.55 3.08
C LEU A 172 13.91 -1.88 2.56
N THR A 173 13.80 -1.98 1.24
CA THR A 173 12.54 -2.28 0.54
C THR A 173 12.72 -3.38 -0.50
N GLU A 174 11.72 -4.25 -0.60
CA GLU A 174 11.73 -5.40 -1.50
C GLU A 174 11.11 -5.10 -2.88
N TYR A 175 10.27 -4.06 -2.95
CA TYR A 175 9.49 -3.69 -4.12
C TYR A 175 8.93 -2.26 -4.05
N PRO A 176 8.47 -1.65 -5.16
CA PRO A 176 7.84 -0.32 -5.16
C PRO A 176 6.63 -0.21 -4.24
N HIS A 177 6.79 0.44 -3.08
CA HIS A 177 5.71 0.70 -2.13
C HIS A 177 6.00 1.92 -1.26
N LEU A 178 4.93 2.49 -0.72
CA LEU A 178 4.99 3.39 0.43
C LEU A 178 4.76 2.55 1.69
N HIS A 179 5.66 2.68 2.67
CA HIS A 179 5.44 2.20 4.02
C HIS A 179 5.01 3.37 4.91
N ILE A 180 3.89 3.22 5.63
CA ILE A 180 3.36 4.23 6.55
C ILE A 180 3.23 3.69 7.98
N THR A 181 3.82 4.39 8.94
CA THR A 181 3.72 4.08 10.37
C THR A 181 3.01 5.21 11.11
N VAL A 182 1.98 4.90 11.88
CA VAL A 182 1.31 5.87 12.77
C VAL A 182 1.78 5.66 14.20
N ARG A 183 2.07 6.75 14.92
CA ARG A 183 2.43 6.71 16.35
C ARG A 183 1.60 7.69 17.16
N HIS A 184 1.36 7.35 18.42
CA HIS A 184 0.80 8.25 19.44
C HIS A 184 1.63 8.12 20.71
N MET A 185 2.19 9.23 21.20
CA MET A 185 3.09 9.25 22.37
C MET A 185 4.26 8.26 22.22
N GLY A 186 4.82 8.18 21.01
CA GLY A 186 5.92 7.26 20.67
C GLY A 186 5.52 5.80 20.44
N VAL A 187 4.28 5.40 20.75
CA VAL A 187 3.79 4.02 20.56
C VAL A 187 3.16 3.87 19.18
N ILE A 188 3.49 2.79 18.48
CA ILE A 188 2.90 2.47 17.17
C ILE A 188 1.41 2.16 17.31
N VAL A 189 0.61 2.69 16.38
CA VAL A 189 -0.84 2.54 16.30
C VAL A 189 -1.20 1.94 14.95
N ASP A 190 -2.04 0.91 14.96
CA ASP A 190 -2.59 0.32 13.74
C ASP A 190 -3.70 1.23 13.19
N PRO A 191 -3.55 1.85 11.99
CA PRO A 191 -4.57 2.74 11.44
C PRO A 191 -5.86 2.01 11.04
N PHE A 192 -5.85 0.67 10.94
CA PHE A 192 -7.04 -0.16 10.70
C PHE A 192 -7.64 -0.74 11.99
N GLY A 193 -6.83 -0.83 13.06
CA GLY A 193 -7.22 -1.40 14.36
C GLY A 193 -7.67 -0.35 15.40
N GLY A 194 -7.39 0.93 15.16
CA GLY A 194 -7.87 2.06 15.97
C GLY A 194 -7.30 2.16 17.39
N GLY A 195 -6.34 1.31 17.79
CA GLY A 195 -5.74 1.30 19.12
C GLY A 195 -4.22 1.27 19.05
N ALA A 196 -3.57 1.68 20.16
CA ALA A 196 -2.17 1.36 20.42
C ALA A 196 -1.96 -0.17 20.37
N MET A 197 -0.72 -0.65 20.41
CA MET A 197 -0.37 -2.07 20.49
C MET A 197 -1.00 -2.78 21.72
N GLU A 198 -2.31 -3.00 21.70
CA GLU A 198 -2.96 -4.05 22.44
C GLU A 198 -2.66 -5.31 21.64
N ASN A 199 -1.59 -5.96 22.06
CA ASN A 199 -1.13 -7.27 21.66
C ASN A 199 -2.29 -8.21 21.33
N GLY A 200 -2.21 -8.85 20.17
CA GLY A 200 -3.26 -9.71 19.64
C GLY A 200 -4.18 -9.02 18.65
N CYS A 201 -4.86 -9.84 17.86
CA CYS A 201 -5.91 -9.41 16.98
C CYS A 201 -7.27 -9.62 17.69
N ASP A 202 -8.10 -8.58 17.74
CA ASP A 202 -9.41 -8.69 18.38
C ASP A 202 -10.44 -9.24 17.38
N ARG A 203 -10.92 -10.46 17.62
CA ARG A 203 -11.96 -11.10 16.78
C ARG A 203 -13.35 -10.47 16.94
N ARG A 204 -13.55 -9.56 17.90
CA ARG A 204 -14.82 -8.87 18.14
C ARG A 204 -15.04 -7.76 17.10
N GLY A 205 -15.38 -8.18 15.89
CA GLY A 205 -15.83 -7.32 14.79
C GLY A 205 -14.80 -6.27 14.31
N PRO A 206 -15.12 -5.54 13.24
CA PRO A 206 -14.26 -4.47 12.74
C PRO A 206 -14.12 -3.36 13.78
N LYS A 207 -12.90 -2.85 13.95
CA LYS A 207 -12.61 -1.70 14.83
C LYS A 207 -12.70 -0.38 14.05
N PRO A 208 -12.96 0.75 14.73
CA PRO A 208 -12.90 2.05 14.08
C PRO A 208 -11.51 2.30 13.52
N GLN A 209 -11.44 2.56 12.21
CA GLN A 209 -10.20 2.92 11.53
C GLN A 209 -9.86 4.40 11.79
N LEU A 210 -8.59 4.76 11.67
CA LEU A 210 -8.16 6.16 11.64
C LEU A 210 -8.41 6.80 10.28
N TRP A 211 -8.65 6.02 9.23
CA TRP A 211 -8.93 6.52 7.89
C TRP A 211 -10.26 7.29 7.84
N ARG A 212 -10.26 8.50 7.28
CA ARG A 212 -11.45 9.34 7.10
C ARG A 212 -12.52 8.63 6.28
N GLN A 213 -12.09 7.98 5.19
CA GLN A 213 -12.92 7.06 4.43
C GLN A 213 -12.52 5.63 4.83
N PRO A 214 -13.44 4.83 5.41
CA PRO A 214 -13.12 3.46 5.79
C PRO A 214 -12.65 2.65 4.58
N ILE A 215 -11.48 2.03 4.71
CA ILE A 215 -10.88 1.23 3.66
C ILE A 215 -11.27 -0.24 3.87
N THR A 216 -11.81 -0.86 2.82
CA THR A 216 -12.13 -2.29 2.79
C THR A 216 -11.49 -2.92 1.57
N GLU A 217 -10.53 -3.82 1.79
CA GLU A 217 -9.84 -4.53 0.71
C GLU A 217 -10.45 -5.91 0.45
N PRO A 218 -10.32 -6.42 -0.79
CA PRO A 218 -10.77 -7.76 -1.14
C PRO A 218 -10.05 -8.86 -0.35
N SER A 219 -10.61 -10.08 -0.41
CA SER A 219 -10.03 -11.27 0.25
C SER A 219 -8.64 -11.65 -0.29
N ILE A 220 -8.38 -11.30 -1.54
CA ILE A 220 -7.13 -11.51 -2.28
C ILE A 220 -6.87 -10.21 -3.04
N VAL A 221 -5.61 -9.75 -3.03
CA VAL A 221 -5.16 -8.62 -3.84
C VAL A 221 -4.41 -9.18 -5.03
N LEU A 222 -5.08 -9.24 -6.19
CA LEU A 222 -4.48 -9.70 -7.44
C LEU A 222 -3.96 -8.51 -8.23
N LEU A 223 -2.64 -8.45 -8.45
CA LEU A 223 -2.02 -7.39 -9.25
C LEU A 223 -2.23 -7.65 -10.75
N PRO A 224 -2.17 -6.61 -11.60
CA PRO A 224 -2.09 -6.77 -13.05
C PRO A 224 -1.00 -7.77 -13.45
N PRO A 225 -1.35 -8.77 -14.29
CA PRO A 225 -0.36 -9.72 -14.79
C PRO A 225 0.55 -9.06 -15.83
N THR A 226 1.68 -9.70 -16.11
CA THR A 226 2.67 -9.23 -17.10
C THR A 226 3.00 -10.30 -18.11
N PHE A 227 3.15 -9.90 -19.37
CA PHE A 227 3.66 -10.78 -20.42
C PHE A 227 5.19 -10.74 -20.50
N SER A 228 5.81 -11.89 -20.71
CA SER A 228 7.25 -12.03 -20.88
C SER A 228 7.62 -13.19 -21.82
N ALA A 229 8.85 -13.17 -22.33
CA ALA A 229 9.42 -14.27 -23.12
C ALA A 229 10.07 -15.37 -22.25
N LYS A 230 10.24 -15.12 -20.95
CA LYS A 230 10.85 -16.02 -19.97
C LYS A 230 10.13 -15.89 -18.62
N PRO A 231 10.02 -16.96 -17.82
CA PRO A 231 9.39 -16.87 -16.50
C PRO A 231 10.05 -15.82 -15.62
N HIS A 232 9.25 -15.10 -14.84
CA HIS A 232 9.82 -14.20 -13.83
C HIS A 232 10.55 -14.99 -12.72
N THR A 233 11.73 -14.49 -12.35
CA THR A 233 12.38 -14.79 -11.08
C THR A 233 11.95 -13.79 -10.02
N ARG A 234 12.30 -14.04 -8.75
CA ARG A 234 12.03 -13.11 -7.63
C ARG A 234 12.54 -11.69 -7.89
N ALA A 235 13.69 -11.55 -8.55
CA ALA A 235 14.26 -10.25 -8.90
C ALA A 235 13.41 -9.48 -9.93
N SER A 236 12.77 -10.21 -10.85
CA SER A 236 12.03 -9.61 -11.97
C SER A 236 10.52 -9.46 -11.73
N LEU A 237 10.02 -9.75 -10.53
CA LEU A 237 8.58 -9.77 -10.26
C LEU A 237 7.88 -8.41 -10.46
N TRP A 238 8.60 -7.28 -10.46
CA TRP A 238 8.04 -5.95 -10.71
C TRP A 238 8.43 -5.36 -12.06
N GLU A 239 9.11 -6.15 -12.89
CA GLU A 239 9.34 -5.74 -14.27
C GLU A 239 8.01 -5.62 -15.01
N PRO A 240 7.88 -4.63 -15.90
CA PRO A 240 6.67 -4.45 -16.67
C PRO A 240 6.51 -5.59 -17.69
N THR A 241 5.33 -5.64 -18.31
CA THR A 241 5.16 -6.39 -19.56
C THR A 241 6.26 -6.02 -20.55
N ALA A 242 6.85 -7.02 -21.20
CA ALA A 242 7.79 -6.79 -22.29
C ALA A 242 7.15 -5.83 -23.30
N ALA A 243 7.82 -4.70 -23.56
CA ALA A 243 7.26 -3.60 -24.34
C ALA A 243 6.77 -4.08 -25.71
N GLU A 244 7.49 -5.02 -26.33
CA GLU A 244 7.09 -5.67 -27.57
C GLU A 244 7.57 -7.13 -27.59
N LEU A 245 6.69 -8.07 -27.96
CA LEU A 245 7.04 -9.45 -28.27
C LEU A 245 6.91 -9.65 -29.78
N GLY A 246 8.02 -9.92 -30.45
CA GLY A 246 8.05 -10.22 -31.89
C GLY A 246 7.58 -11.64 -32.22
N THR A 247 7.35 -11.92 -33.50
CA THR A 247 6.92 -13.25 -33.98
C THR A 247 7.90 -14.39 -33.64
N ASP A 248 9.15 -14.05 -33.35
CA ASP A 248 10.24 -14.95 -33.00
C ASP A 248 10.46 -15.13 -31.48
N ALA A 249 9.65 -14.51 -30.60
CA ALA A 249 9.78 -14.69 -29.17
C ALA A 249 9.75 -16.19 -28.78
N PRO A 250 10.69 -16.69 -27.96
CA PRO A 250 10.82 -18.14 -27.72
C PRO A 250 9.62 -18.75 -26.96
N ALA A 251 8.91 -17.93 -26.19
CA ALA A 251 7.71 -18.30 -25.45
C ALA A 251 6.82 -17.06 -25.27
N LEU A 252 5.53 -17.31 -25.03
CA LEU A 252 4.59 -16.32 -24.52
C LEU A 252 4.16 -16.76 -23.13
N ILE A 253 4.60 -16.02 -22.11
CA ILE A 253 4.40 -16.38 -20.70
C ILE A 253 3.60 -15.27 -20.03
N LEU A 254 2.52 -15.66 -19.37
CA LEU A 254 1.76 -14.79 -18.48
C LEU A 254 2.20 -15.03 -17.05
N ASN A 255 2.60 -13.96 -16.37
CA ASN A 255 3.01 -13.98 -14.98
C ASN A 255 1.95 -13.27 -14.15
N GLY A 256 1.48 -13.91 -13.08
CA GLY A 256 0.54 -13.31 -12.14
C GLY A 256 1.13 -13.22 -10.74
N ARG A 257 0.65 -12.24 -9.97
CA ARG A 257 1.11 -11.93 -8.61
C ARG A 257 -0.09 -11.60 -7.74
N ALA A 258 -0.17 -12.20 -6.56
CA ALA A 258 -1.23 -11.91 -5.62
C ALA A 258 -0.71 -11.83 -4.19
N PHE A 259 -1.19 -10.83 -3.46
CA PHE A 259 -1.08 -10.74 -2.00
C PHE A 259 -2.33 -11.32 -1.35
N HIS A 260 -2.18 -11.75 -0.10
CA HIS A 260 -3.26 -12.26 0.76
C HIS A 260 -3.91 -13.56 0.26
N ALA A 261 -3.37 -14.17 -0.80
CA ALA A 261 -3.71 -15.51 -1.26
C ALA A 261 -3.02 -16.56 -0.37
N ARG A 262 -3.72 -17.65 -0.06
CA ARG A 262 -3.34 -18.61 0.98
C ARG A 262 -3.54 -20.05 0.53
N VAL A 263 -3.04 -21.00 1.31
CA VAL A 263 -3.24 -22.44 1.09
C VAL A 263 -4.72 -22.76 0.85
N GLY A 264 -4.98 -23.55 -0.19
CA GLY A 264 -6.32 -23.97 -0.59
C GLY A 264 -6.96 -23.06 -1.66
N ASP A 265 -6.51 -21.82 -1.82
CA ASP A 265 -6.97 -20.97 -2.93
C ASP A 265 -6.59 -21.61 -4.28
N THR A 266 -7.46 -21.44 -5.28
CA THR A 266 -7.23 -21.94 -6.65
C THR A 266 -6.72 -20.81 -7.53
N TRP A 267 -5.68 -21.08 -8.31
CA TRP A 267 -5.06 -20.14 -9.24
C TRP A 267 -5.21 -20.63 -10.68
N ASP A 268 -5.79 -19.80 -11.53
CA ASP A 268 -6.09 -20.08 -12.93
C ASP A 268 -5.38 -19.06 -13.83
N ILE A 269 -4.67 -19.52 -14.86
CA ILE A 269 -4.00 -18.69 -15.86
C ILE A 269 -4.46 -19.14 -17.24
N ARG A 270 -4.96 -18.20 -18.05
CA ARG A 270 -5.41 -18.46 -19.43
C ARG A 270 -4.70 -17.56 -20.43
N LEU A 271 -4.35 -18.13 -21.58
CA LEU A 271 -3.89 -17.41 -22.76
C LEU A 271 -4.88 -17.59 -23.89
N ILE A 272 -5.29 -16.46 -24.46
CA ILE A 272 -6.28 -16.37 -25.51
C ILE A 272 -5.62 -15.74 -26.73
N ASP A 273 -5.73 -16.41 -27.86
CA ASP A 273 -5.17 -15.95 -29.13
C ASP A 273 -6.00 -14.80 -29.76
N PRO A 274 -5.46 -14.12 -30.78
CA PRO A 274 -6.19 -13.08 -31.51
C PRO A 274 -7.53 -13.49 -32.14
N LYS A 275 -7.82 -14.79 -32.29
CA LYS A 275 -9.10 -15.30 -32.79
C LYS A 275 -10.09 -15.59 -31.66
N GLY A 276 -9.69 -15.38 -30.39
CA GLY A 276 -10.50 -15.68 -29.21
C GLY A 276 -10.38 -17.12 -28.71
N GLY A 277 -9.50 -17.94 -29.30
CA GLY A 277 -9.26 -19.32 -28.89
C GLY A 277 -8.38 -19.39 -27.64
N VAL A 278 -8.78 -20.19 -26.66
CA VAL A 278 -7.94 -20.49 -25.49
C VAL A 278 -6.85 -21.47 -25.93
N VAL A 279 -5.61 -21.01 -25.98
CA VAL A 279 -4.46 -21.85 -26.38
C VAL A 279 -3.73 -22.48 -25.20
N MET A 280 -3.98 -21.97 -23.99
CA MET A 280 -3.43 -22.50 -22.75
C MET A 280 -4.34 -22.13 -21.59
N GLU A 281 -4.61 -23.11 -20.75
CA GLU A 281 -5.26 -22.94 -19.44
C GLU A 281 -4.48 -23.78 -18.43
N ASN A 282 -4.09 -23.17 -17.32
CA ASN A 282 -3.40 -23.84 -16.24
C ASN A 282 -4.06 -23.50 -14.91
N ARG A 283 -4.63 -24.53 -14.28
CA ARG A 283 -5.27 -24.42 -12.97
C ARG A 283 -4.46 -25.16 -11.92
N THR A 284 -4.07 -24.46 -10.86
CA THR A 284 -3.27 -25.01 -9.76
C THR A 284 -3.85 -24.61 -8.40
N LYS A 285 -3.50 -25.35 -7.35
CA LYS A 285 -3.81 -24.97 -5.97
C LYS A 285 -2.60 -24.30 -5.31
N ILE A 286 -2.88 -23.40 -4.38
CA ILE A 286 -1.86 -22.86 -3.47
C ILE A 286 -1.64 -23.87 -2.35
N GLU A 287 -0.41 -24.36 -2.25
CA GLU A 287 -0.03 -25.43 -1.31
C GLU A 287 0.87 -24.91 -0.18
N GLN A 288 1.37 -23.68 -0.31
CA GLN A 288 2.22 -23.03 0.68
C GLN A 288 1.75 -21.61 0.93
N ASP A 289 1.68 -21.22 2.20
CA ASP A 289 1.41 -19.84 2.59
C ASP A 289 2.66 -19.00 2.34
N ARG A 290 2.48 -17.95 1.53
CA ARG A 290 3.46 -16.92 1.25
C ARG A 290 2.72 -15.60 1.22
N GLN A 291 3.37 -14.56 1.72
CA GLN A 291 2.79 -13.21 1.70
C GLN A 291 2.56 -12.73 0.26
N LEU A 292 3.55 -12.93 -0.61
CA LEU A 292 3.41 -12.77 -2.06
C LEU A 292 3.40 -14.13 -2.75
N GLN A 293 2.29 -14.43 -3.42
CA GLN A 293 2.16 -15.56 -4.33
C GLN A 293 2.46 -15.09 -5.75
N TRP A 294 3.30 -15.81 -6.49
CA TRP A 294 3.48 -15.58 -7.92
C TRP A 294 3.51 -16.91 -8.66
N ARG A 295 2.89 -16.92 -9.84
CA ARG A 295 2.82 -18.08 -10.72
C ARG A 295 2.89 -17.61 -12.15
N TYR A 296 3.35 -18.49 -13.03
CA TYR A 296 3.37 -18.24 -14.46
C TYR A 296 2.87 -19.48 -15.20
N ALA A 297 2.31 -19.24 -16.38
CA ALA A 297 2.04 -20.29 -17.35
C ALA A 297 2.19 -19.69 -18.74
N GLY A 298 2.51 -20.52 -19.72
CA GLY A 298 2.81 -20.04 -21.05
C GLY A 298 2.97 -21.16 -22.05
N VAL A 299 3.09 -20.75 -23.31
CA VAL A 299 3.29 -21.64 -24.45
C VAL A 299 4.62 -21.33 -25.12
N ARG A 300 5.29 -22.36 -25.64
CA ARG A 300 6.49 -22.19 -26.47
C ARG A 300 6.09 -21.68 -27.85
N ARG A 301 7.04 -21.03 -28.52
CA ARG A 301 6.87 -20.56 -29.89
C ARG A 301 6.39 -21.70 -30.81
N PRO A 302 5.28 -21.53 -31.55
CA PRO A 302 4.88 -22.48 -32.58
C PRO A 302 5.95 -22.58 -33.70
N PRO A 303 6.01 -23.69 -34.46
CA PRO A 303 6.98 -23.85 -35.55
C PRO A 303 6.95 -22.71 -36.58
N ASN A 304 5.76 -22.17 -36.86
CA ASN A 304 5.56 -21.10 -37.84
C ASN A 304 5.65 -19.68 -37.22
N GLY A 305 6.15 -19.57 -35.98
CA GLY A 305 6.14 -18.30 -35.24
C GLY A 305 4.81 -17.99 -34.59
N TRP A 306 4.75 -16.86 -33.88
CA TRP A 306 3.51 -16.38 -33.26
C TRP A 306 2.56 -15.78 -34.28
N MET A 307 1.27 -16.02 -34.10
CA MET A 307 0.22 -15.30 -34.82
C MET A 307 0.25 -13.82 -34.43
N PRO A 308 0.44 -12.90 -35.39
CA PRO A 308 0.35 -11.48 -35.11
C PRO A 308 -1.04 -11.07 -34.63
N GLY A 309 -1.11 -10.02 -33.82
CA GLY A 309 -2.36 -9.46 -33.34
C GLY A 309 -2.45 -9.39 -31.81
N LEU A 310 -3.66 -9.13 -31.33
CA LEU A 310 -3.93 -8.88 -29.91
C LEU A 310 -4.11 -10.20 -29.15
N TRP A 311 -3.15 -10.54 -28.32
CA TRP A 311 -3.22 -11.65 -27.38
C TRP A 311 -3.77 -11.17 -26.05
N ARG A 312 -4.59 -12.00 -25.39
CA ARG A 312 -5.13 -11.71 -24.05
C ARG A 312 -4.65 -12.74 -23.05
N GLY A 313 -4.19 -12.25 -21.90
CA GLY A 313 -3.87 -13.05 -20.73
C GLY A 313 -4.86 -12.78 -19.62
N GLU A 314 -5.35 -13.83 -18.98
CA GLU A 314 -6.25 -13.74 -17.83
C GLU A 314 -5.65 -14.50 -16.65
N VAL A 315 -5.70 -13.89 -15.46
CA VAL A 315 -5.36 -14.54 -14.20
C VAL A 315 -6.56 -14.43 -13.27
N MET A 316 -6.90 -15.53 -12.62
CA MET A 316 -7.93 -15.58 -11.60
C MET A 316 -7.44 -16.32 -10.37
N VAL A 317 -7.74 -15.78 -9.19
CA VAL A 317 -7.53 -16.45 -7.91
C VAL A 317 -8.86 -16.54 -7.17
N THR A 318 -9.23 -17.75 -6.78
CA THR A 318 -10.53 -18.06 -6.17
C THR A 318 -10.34 -18.62 -4.78
N ARG A 319 -11.17 -18.13 -3.85
CA ARG A 319 -11.31 -18.64 -2.49
C ARG A 319 -12.77 -18.97 -2.22
N ASP A 320 -13.02 -20.17 -1.71
CA ASP A 320 -14.38 -20.60 -1.38
C ASP A 320 -15.06 -19.61 -0.42
N GLY A 321 -16.32 -19.27 -0.73
CA GLY A 321 -17.10 -18.29 0.02
C GLY A 321 -16.79 -16.82 -0.26
N TYR A 322 -15.90 -16.51 -1.21
CA TYR A 322 -15.57 -15.13 -1.60
C TYR A 322 -15.66 -14.93 -3.12
N PRO A 323 -15.95 -13.69 -3.58
CA PRO A 323 -15.85 -13.36 -4.99
C PRO A 323 -14.44 -13.64 -5.55
N PRO A 324 -14.32 -14.18 -6.78
CA PRO A 324 -13.03 -14.43 -7.40
C PRO A 324 -12.32 -13.11 -7.71
N SER A 325 -11.01 -13.06 -7.43
CA SER A 325 -10.16 -11.95 -7.87
C SER A 325 -9.69 -12.23 -9.30
N ARG A 326 -9.97 -11.32 -10.22
CA ARG A 326 -9.68 -11.48 -11.65
C ARG A 326 -8.89 -10.28 -12.15
N SER A 327 -7.91 -10.55 -13.01
CA SER A 327 -7.17 -9.51 -13.71
C SER A 327 -6.81 -10.00 -15.11
N SER A 328 -6.76 -9.07 -16.06
CA SER A 328 -6.43 -9.39 -17.45
C SER A 328 -5.52 -8.32 -18.04
N ILE A 329 -4.74 -8.73 -19.03
CA ILE A 329 -3.89 -7.84 -19.81
C ILE A 329 -3.93 -8.27 -21.27
N THR A 330 -3.62 -7.34 -22.15
CA THR A 330 -3.43 -7.65 -23.57
C THR A 330 -2.02 -7.25 -24.01
N ILE A 331 -1.52 -7.95 -25.03
CA ILE A 331 -0.27 -7.61 -25.70
C ILE A 331 -0.45 -7.76 -27.20
N VAL A 332 0.17 -6.88 -27.98
CA VAL A 332 0.21 -7.01 -29.43
C VAL A 332 1.49 -7.73 -29.80
N ILE A 333 1.36 -8.88 -30.48
CA ILE A 333 2.49 -9.48 -31.18
C ILE A 333 2.55 -8.86 -32.56
N GLN A 334 3.63 -8.14 -32.84
CA GLN A 334 3.84 -7.48 -34.13
C GLN A 334 4.23 -8.50 -35.20
N ASP A 335 3.86 -8.24 -36.46
CA ASP A 335 4.22 -9.07 -37.61
C ASP A 335 5.67 -8.85 -38.08
N ARG A 336 6.62 -8.82 -37.12
CA ARG A 336 8.06 -8.65 -37.36
C ARG A 336 8.90 -9.34 -36.26
N PRO A 337 10.14 -9.78 -36.55
CA PRO A 337 11.02 -10.38 -35.55
C PRO A 337 11.47 -9.38 -34.47
N MET A 338 11.73 -9.83 -33.24
CA MET A 338 12.20 -9.00 -32.11
C MET A 338 13.46 -8.19 -32.44
N ALA A 339 14.39 -8.75 -33.23
CA ALA A 339 15.62 -8.04 -33.62
C ALA A 339 15.35 -6.75 -34.42
N SER A 340 14.18 -6.64 -35.05
CA SER A 340 13.77 -5.44 -35.82
C SER A 340 13.06 -4.37 -34.98
N LEU A 341 12.73 -4.69 -33.73
CA LEU A 341 12.00 -3.82 -32.79
C LEU A 341 12.92 -2.87 -32.01
N SER A 342 14.24 -3.10 -32.07
CA SER A 342 15.25 -2.35 -31.30
C SER A 342 15.87 -1.17 -32.05
N ALA A 343 15.44 -0.89 -33.28
CA ALA A 343 15.99 0.23 -34.05
C ALA A 343 15.36 1.55 -33.56
N PRO A 344 16.14 2.48 -32.97
CA PRO A 344 15.62 3.81 -32.70
C PRO A 344 15.17 4.43 -34.02
N GLN A 345 13.94 4.96 -34.07
CA GLN A 345 13.52 5.75 -35.21
C GLN A 345 14.50 6.92 -35.37
N PRO A 346 15.03 7.18 -36.58
CA PRO A 346 15.81 8.39 -36.80
C PRO A 346 14.94 9.59 -36.42
N ALA A 347 15.51 10.52 -35.65
CA ALA A 347 14.85 11.77 -35.32
C ALA A 347 14.37 12.44 -36.61
N PRO A 348 13.17 13.06 -36.63
CA PRO A 348 12.74 13.83 -37.78
C PRO A 348 13.80 14.91 -38.09
N PRO A 349 14.05 15.22 -39.37
CA PRO A 349 14.94 16.33 -39.72
C PRO A 349 14.43 17.60 -39.03
N ALA A 350 15.35 18.35 -38.45
CA ALA A 350 15.03 19.67 -37.92
C ALA A 350 14.74 20.58 -39.11
N ASP A 351 13.48 20.99 -39.25
CA ASP A 351 13.05 22.08 -40.13
C ASP A 351 13.24 23.43 -39.45
#